data_AF-A0A6H2DUA8-F1
#
_entry.id   AF-A0A6H2DUA8-F1
#
_cell.length_a   1.000
_cell.length_b   1.000
_cell.length_c   1.000
_cell.angle_alpha   90.00
_cell.angle_beta   90.00
_cell.angle_gamma   90.00
#
_symmetry.space_group_name_H-M   'P 1'
#
loop_
_entity.id
_entity.type
_entity.pdbx_description
1 polymer ?
#
loop_
_entity_poly.entity_id
_entity_poly.type
_entity_poly.pdbx_seq_one_letter_code
_entity_poly.pdbx_strand_id
1 'polypeptide(L)'
;MNSDTNTEATINEDEKGNIFTNQRNLTNYPKVMVSNDGLKTQTQVAVKKETSQSYNTYVAQGFLKISANNKDYFLISAPQGPGRIGGKIFLYQNDFTNKQTIFEATAPQKPFLYSALELLYQKDNYIEFALTYVTNDDKSTIANLTDGFSIHVERYGLYLRDPEKFN
;
A
#
# COMPACT_ATOMS: atom_id res chain seq x y z
N MET A 1 -20.19 -22.23 3.69
CA MET A 1 -19.73 -21.35 2.60
C MET A 1 -18.69 -20.42 3.18
N ASN A 2 -17.41 -20.61 2.85
CA ASN A 2 -16.34 -19.69 3.27
C ASN A 2 -16.51 -18.39 2.49
N SER A 3 -16.99 -17.33 3.14
CA SER A 3 -17.11 -16.00 2.54
C SER A 3 -15.76 -15.29 2.56
N ASP A 4 -14.74 -15.87 1.95
CA ASP A 4 -13.51 -15.14 1.59
C ASP A 4 -13.79 -14.28 0.36
N THR A 5 -14.60 -13.25 0.55
CA THR A 5 -14.95 -12.28 -0.49
C THR A 5 -13.79 -11.31 -0.69
N ASN A 6 -12.74 -11.79 -1.35
CA ASN A 6 -11.71 -10.89 -1.90
C ASN A 6 -12.37 -10.13 -3.05
N THR A 7 -12.56 -8.82 -2.89
CA THR A 7 -13.37 -8.01 -3.81
C THR A 7 -12.52 -7.03 -4.59
N GLU A 8 -11.65 -6.30 -3.91
CA GLU A 8 -10.80 -5.26 -4.50
C GLU A 8 -9.33 -5.71 -4.51
N ALA A 9 -8.67 -5.55 -5.65
CA ALA A 9 -7.26 -5.89 -5.80
C ALA A 9 -6.53 -4.89 -6.70
N THR A 10 -5.24 -4.70 -6.42
CA THR A 10 -4.33 -3.89 -7.23
C THR A 10 -3.24 -4.80 -7.77
N ILE A 11 -2.92 -4.66 -9.06
CA ILE A 11 -1.95 -5.50 -9.77
C ILE A 11 -0.74 -4.66 -10.16
N ASN A 12 0.46 -5.19 -9.96
CA ASN A 12 1.72 -4.65 -10.45
C ASN A 12 2.49 -5.78 -11.13
N GLU A 13 3.14 -5.50 -12.25
CA GLU A 13 4.03 -6.43 -12.95
C GLU A 13 5.46 -5.91 -12.84
N ASP A 14 6.41 -6.82 -12.60
CA ASP A 14 7.82 -6.46 -12.60
C ASP A 14 8.50 -6.70 -13.96
N GLU A 15 9.74 -6.23 -14.07
CA GLU A 15 10.58 -6.36 -15.26
C GLU A 15 10.87 -7.82 -15.69
N LYS A 16 10.62 -8.80 -14.81
CA LYS A 16 10.78 -10.24 -15.09
C LYS A 16 9.46 -10.89 -15.51
N GLY A 17 8.36 -10.14 -15.57
CA GLY A 17 7.02 -10.63 -15.88
C GLY A 17 6.33 -11.31 -14.70
N ASN A 18 6.83 -11.13 -13.46
CA ASN A 18 6.12 -11.60 -12.28
C ASN A 18 4.98 -10.62 -11.95
N ILE A 19 3.79 -11.16 -11.73
CA ILE A 19 2.58 -10.39 -11.46
C ILE A 19 2.26 -10.47 -9.97
N PHE A 20 2.27 -9.32 -9.30
CA PHE A 20 1.94 -9.16 -7.89
C PHE A 20 0.53 -8.59 -7.75
N THR A 21 -0.32 -9.28 -6.98
CA THR A 21 -1.71 -8.89 -6.73
C THR A 21 -1.91 -8.63 -5.24
N ASN A 22 -2.04 -7.37 -4.84
CA ASN A 22 -2.42 -7.01 -3.47
C ASN A 22 -3.94 -7.04 -3.33
N GLN A 23 -4.45 -7.81 -2.37
CA GLN A 23 -5.88 -8.03 -2.18
C GLN A 23 -6.37 -7.39 -0.88
N ARG A 24 -7.49 -6.66 -0.99
CA ARG A 24 -8.32 -6.35 0.16
C ARG A 24 -8.74 -7.65 0.85
N ASN A 25 -8.62 -7.68 2.18
CA ASN A 25 -8.93 -8.85 2.98
C ASN A 25 -9.40 -8.45 4.39
N LEU A 26 -9.92 -9.40 5.16
CA LEU A 26 -10.48 -9.16 6.49
C LEU A 26 -9.55 -9.66 7.61
N THR A 27 -8.22 -9.57 7.41
CA THR A 27 -7.24 -10.16 8.35
C THR A 27 -6.42 -9.13 9.12
N ASN A 28 -6.44 -7.86 8.71
CA ASN A 28 -5.52 -6.80 9.15
C ASN A 28 -4.03 -7.06 8.81
N TYR A 29 -3.76 -7.95 7.86
CA TYR A 29 -2.43 -8.20 7.33
C TYR A 29 -2.42 -8.08 5.80
N PRO A 30 -1.28 -7.71 5.20
CA PRO A 30 -1.13 -7.70 3.74
C PRO A 30 -1.46 -9.09 3.18
N LYS A 31 -2.09 -9.10 2.00
CA LYS A 31 -2.31 -10.31 1.24
C LYS A 31 -1.89 -10.05 -0.20
N VAL A 32 -0.63 -10.32 -0.47
CA VAL A 32 -0.05 -10.19 -1.81
C VAL A 32 0.20 -11.57 -2.36
N MET A 33 -0.37 -11.82 -3.54
CA MET A 33 -0.14 -13.02 -4.34
C MET A 33 0.89 -12.70 -5.42
N VAL A 34 1.75 -13.65 -5.76
CA VAL A 34 2.68 -13.56 -6.88
C VAL A 34 2.40 -14.69 -7.88
N SER A 35 2.47 -14.37 -9.17
CA SER A 35 2.40 -15.32 -10.27
C SER A 35 3.55 -15.09 -11.24
N ASN A 36 4.15 -16.18 -11.70
CA ASN A 36 5.24 -16.15 -12.68
C ASN A 36 4.80 -16.80 -14.01
N ASP A 37 3.49 -17.03 -14.19
CA ASP A 37 2.93 -17.80 -15.30
C ASP A 37 1.65 -17.17 -15.90
N GLY A 38 1.51 -15.85 -15.75
CA GLY A 38 0.37 -15.09 -16.28
C GLY A 38 -0.92 -15.35 -15.50
N LEU A 39 -0.84 -15.38 -14.17
CA LEU A 39 -1.95 -15.60 -13.23
C LEU A 39 -2.58 -17.01 -13.24
N LYS A 40 -1.96 -18.00 -13.89
CA LYS A 40 -2.46 -19.40 -13.88
C LYS A 40 -2.28 -20.02 -12.51
N THR A 41 -1.12 -19.81 -11.90
CA THR A 41 -0.84 -20.16 -10.52
C THR A 41 -0.43 -18.93 -9.73
N GLN A 42 -0.81 -18.91 -8.45
CA GLN A 42 -0.53 -17.81 -7.55
C GLN A 42 -0.10 -18.35 -6.20
N THR A 43 1.02 -17.86 -5.68
CA THR A 43 1.52 -18.17 -4.33
C THR A 43 1.48 -16.92 -3.48
N GLN A 44 1.19 -17.06 -2.18
CA GLN A 44 1.18 -15.92 -1.28
C GLN A 44 2.63 -15.55 -0.91
N VAL A 45 2.98 -14.27 -1.03
CA VAL A 45 4.25 -13.75 -0.51
C VAL A 45 4.26 -13.88 1.01
N ALA A 46 5.38 -14.28 1.61
CA ALA A 46 5.47 -14.53 3.04
C ALA A 46 5.04 -13.31 3.87
N VAL A 47 4.23 -13.56 4.92
CA VAL A 47 3.71 -12.52 5.84
C VAL A 47 3.96 -12.94 7.28
N LYS A 48 4.48 -12.02 8.11
CA LYS A 48 4.60 -12.21 9.55
C LYS A 48 3.34 -11.68 10.25
N LYS A 49 2.59 -12.55 10.94
CA LYS A 49 1.32 -12.18 11.60
C LYS A 49 1.53 -11.76 13.05
N GLU A 50 2.08 -10.56 13.23
CA GLU A 50 2.29 -9.95 14.55
C GLU A 50 1.68 -8.55 14.61
N THR A 51 1.35 -8.07 15.82
CA THR A 51 0.71 -6.75 16.02
C THR A 51 1.49 -5.60 15.37
N SER A 52 2.82 -5.66 15.34
CA SER A 52 3.66 -4.65 14.69
C SER A 52 3.41 -4.55 13.18
N GLN A 53 2.97 -5.64 12.55
CA GLN A 53 2.71 -5.72 11.10
C GLN A 53 1.29 -5.32 10.73
N SER A 54 0.37 -5.23 11.70
CA SER A 54 -1.05 -5.07 11.40
C SER A 54 -1.43 -3.65 10.95
N TYR A 55 -2.40 -3.56 10.06
CA TYR A 55 -3.08 -2.34 9.64
C TYR A 55 -4.43 -2.70 9.03
N ASN A 56 -5.30 -1.74 8.79
CA ASN A 56 -6.65 -2.02 8.32
C ASN A 56 -6.64 -2.41 6.83
N THR A 57 -6.88 -3.69 6.55
CA THR A 57 -6.92 -4.24 5.18
C THR A 57 -8.33 -4.34 4.60
N TYR A 58 -9.34 -3.80 5.28
CA TYR A 58 -10.77 -3.91 4.96
C TYR A 58 -11.22 -2.84 3.93
N VAL A 59 -10.26 -2.30 3.17
CA VAL A 59 -10.44 -1.28 2.15
C VAL A 59 -9.44 -1.50 1.02
N ALA A 60 -9.73 -0.98 -0.18
CA ALA A 60 -8.76 -0.99 -1.27
C ALA A 60 -7.52 -0.17 -0.87
N GLN A 61 -6.36 -0.80 -0.98
CA GLN A 61 -5.07 -0.25 -0.59
C GLN A 61 -4.32 0.21 -1.83
N GLY A 62 -3.59 1.31 -1.71
CA GLY A 62 -2.58 1.62 -2.72
C GLY A 62 -1.44 0.62 -2.59
N PHE A 63 -0.90 0.18 -3.72
CA PHE A 63 0.13 -0.83 -3.77
C PHE A 63 1.11 -0.51 -4.89
N LEU A 64 2.40 -0.56 -4.57
CA LEU A 64 3.46 -0.40 -5.55
C LEU A 64 4.55 -1.44 -5.28
N LYS A 65 4.93 -2.20 -6.31
CA LYS A 65 6.10 -3.09 -6.31
C LYS A 65 7.25 -2.41 -7.05
N ILE A 66 8.39 -2.30 -6.39
CA ILE A 66 9.60 -1.68 -6.92
C ILE A 66 10.76 -2.65 -6.78
N SER A 67 11.64 -2.71 -7.77
CA SER A 67 12.92 -3.42 -7.67
C SER A 67 14.07 -2.42 -7.70
N ALA A 68 14.97 -2.49 -6.71
CA ALA A 68 16.16 -1.65 -6.60
C ALA A 68 17.27 -2.39 -5.83
N ASN A 69 18.54 -2.21 -6.19
CA ASN A 69 19.68 -2.92 -5.57
C ASN A 69 19.53 -4.46 -5.47
N ASN A 70 18.93 -5.12 -6.45
CA ASN A 70 18.62 -6.56 -6.40
C ASN A 70 17.69 -6.96 -5.23
N LYS A 71 16.95 -6.00 -4.66
CA LYS A 71 15.94 -6.22 -3.62
C LYS A 71 14.58 -5.79 -4.16
N ASP A 72 13.55 -6.49 -3.71
CA ASP A 72 12.18 -6.07 -3.97
C ASP A 72 11.69 -5.21 -2.81
N TYR A 73 10.92 -4.17 -3.14
CA TYR A 73 10.31 -3.27 -2.18
C TYR A 73 8.81 -3.20 -2.48
N PHE A 74 8.01 -3.25 -1.43
CA PHE A 74 6.57 -3.09 -1.52
C PHE A 74 6.15 -1.87 -0.73
N LEU A 75 5.53 -0.91 -1.41
CA LEU A 75 4.83 0.19 -0.77
C LEU A 75 3.35 -0.16 -0.67
N ILE A 76 2.79 0.03 0.52
CA ILE A 76 1.35 -0.10 0.76
C ILE A 76 0.85 1.16 1.43
N SER A 77 -0.17 1.79 0.85
CA SER A 77 -0.93 2.85 1.52
C SER A 77 -2.24 2.30 2.06
N ALA A 78 -2.46 2.48 3.36
CA ALA A 78 -3.65 1.96 4.03
C ALA A 78 -3.94 2.72 5.34
N PRO A 79 -5.17 2.66 5.86
CA PRO A 79 -5.47 3.16 7.18
C PRO A 79 -4.81 2.29 8.26
N GLN A 80 -4.24 2.91 9.29
CA GLN A 80 -3.69 2.18 10.44
C GLN A 80 -4.76 1.87 11.49
N GLY A 81 -5.76 2.75 11.64
CA GLY A 81 -6.76 2.69 12.71
C GLY A 81 -8.06 1.96 12.35
N PRO A 82 -8.86 1.60 13.37
CA PRO A 82 -10.22 1.10 13.16
C PRO A 82 -11.08 2.20 12.51
N GLY A 83 -12.04 1.81 11.67
CA GLY A 83 -12.92 2.78 11.02
C GLY A 83 -12.29 3.58 9.87
N ARG A 84 -11.17 3.09 9.30
CA ARG A 84 -10.49 3.71 8.15
C ARG A 84 -9.98 5.13 8.44
N ILE A 85 -9.13 5.24 9.47
CA ILE A 85 -8.50 6.49 9.91
C ILE A 85 -6.98 6.34 10.00
N GLY A 86 -6.27 7.47 9.98
CA GLY A 86 -4.82 7.51 10.15
C GLY A 86 -4.10 6.83 9.00
N GLY A 87 -4.22 7.40 7.80
CA GLY A 87 -3.57 6.96 6.59
C GLY A 87 -2.06 6.95 6.73
N LYS A 88 -1.43 5.84 6.36
CA LYS A 88 0.01 5.65 6.39
C LYS A 88 0.50 5.04 5.09
N ILE A 89 1.76 5.30 4.78
CA ILE A 89 2.51 4.58 3.75
C ILE A 89 3.50 3.67 4.47
N PHE A 90 3.40 2.38 4.17
CA PHE A 90 4.25 1.32 4.70
C PHE A 90 5.25 0.87 3.65
N LEU A 91 6.48 0.59 4.06
CA LEU A 91 7.53 -0.02 3.27
C LEU A 91 7.83 -1.41 3.79
N TYR A 92 7.95 -2.35 2.87
CA TYR A 92 8.43 -3.70 3.08
C TYR A 92 9.60 -3.98 2.13
N GLN A 93 10.56 -4.79 2.58
CA GLN A 93 11.72 -5.19 1.78
C GLN A 93 11.73 -6.72 1.66
N ASN A 94 11.79 -7.22 0.43
CA ASN A 94 11.75 -8.62 -0.03
C ASN A 94 10.46 -9.39 0.28
N ASP A 95 9.87 -9.19 1.46
CA ASP A 95 8.67 -9.88 1.92
C ASP A 95 7.87 -9.02 2.93
N PHE A 96 6.74 -9.55 3.41
CA PHE A 96 5.87 -8.86 4.38
C PHE A 96 6.18 -9.23 5.83
N THR A 97 7.47 -9.37 6.19
CA THR A 97 7.87 -9.70 7.56
C THR A 97 8.32 -8.48 8.38
N ASN A 98 8.77 -7.42 7.72
CA ASN A 98 9.34 -6.23 8.36
C ASN A 98 8.71 -4.93 7.84
N LYS A 99 7.49 -4.62 8.30
CA LYS A 99 6.81 -3.35 8.03
C LYS A 99 7.56 -2.17 8.64
N GLN A 100 7.87 -1.18 7.82
CA GLN A 100 8.30 0.14 8.25
C GLN A 100 7.22 1.17 7.90
N THR A 101 6.88 2.06 8.83
CA THR A 101 6.07 3.24 8.49
C THR A 101 7.02 4.32 7.98
N ILE A 102 6.85 4.76 6.73
CA ILE A 102 7.73 5.76 6.12
C ILE A 102 7.09 7.15 6.06
N PHE A 103 5.76 7.23 5.92
CA PHE A 103 5.03 8.50 5.88
C PHE A 103 3.68 8.37 6.59
N GLU A 104 3.24 9.48 7.18
CA GLU A 104 1.87 9.68 7.67
C GLU A 104 1.13 10.56 6.66
N ALA A 105 0.20 9.97 5.91
CA ALA A 105 -0.59 10.68 4.90
C ALA A 105 -1.73 11.49 5.53
N THR A 106 -2.27 11.02 6.66
CA THR A 106 -3.25 11.78 7.43
C THR A 106 -2.96 11.68 8.91
N ALA A 107 -3.43 12.66 9.70
CA ALA A 107 -3.35 12.59 11.15
C ALA A 107 -4.12 11.36 11.70
N PRO A 108 -3.78 10.85 12.91
CA PRO A 108 -4.29 9.56 13.42
C PRO A 108 -5.81 9.38 13.44
N GLN A 109 -6.57 10.46 13.66
CA GLN A 109 -8.03 10.45 13.74
C GLN A 109 -8.70 10.93 12.44
N LYS A 110 -7.91 11.25 11.41
CA LYS A 110 -8.45 11.73 10.13
C LYS A 110 -8.83 10.56 9.23
N PRO A 111 -9.99 10.63 8.54
CA PRO A 111 -10.42 9.60 7.61
C PRO A 111 -9.38 9.34 6.50
N PHE A 112 -9.21 8.07 6.15
CA PHE A 112 -8.41 7.60 5.03
C PHE A 112 -9.06 6.34 4.46
N LEU A 113 -9.80 6.49 3.36
CA LEU A 113 -10.66 5.47 2.81
C LEU A 113 -9.91 4.65 1.75
N TYR A 114 -10.08 5.01 0.49
CA TYR A 114 -9.44 4.36 -0.65
C TYR A 114 -8.13 5.06 -0.97
N SER A 115 -7.16 4.32 -1.50
CA SER A 115 -5.92 4.93 -1.99
C SER A 115 -5.33 4.17 -3.18
N ALA A 116 -4.52 4.88 -3.94
CA ALA A 116 -3.73 4.37 -5.04
C ALA A 116 -2.31 4.96 -4.96
N LEU A 117 -1.32 4.15 -5.31
CA LEU A 117 0.08 4.56 -5.42
C LEU A 117 0.49 4.45 -6.88
N GLU A 118 1.22 5.44 -7.38
CA GLU A 118 1.73 5.47 -8.75
C GLU A 118 3.21 5.86 -8.74
N LEU A 119 4.06 5.09 -9.41
CA LEU A 119 5.47 5.43 -9.57
C LEU A 119 5.59 6.57 -10.60
N LEU A 120 6.20 7.69 -10.19
CA LEU A 120 6.42 8.83 -11.07
C LEU A 120 7.83 8.82 -11.67
N TYR A 121 8.81 8.42 -10.86
CA TYR A 121 10.21 8.44 -11.24
C TYR A 121 11.00 7.41 -10.44
N GLN A 122 11.98 6.78 -11.09
CA GLN A 122 12.98 5.97 -10.42
C GLN A 122 14.34 6.23 -11.06
N LYS A 123 15.35 6.46 -10.22
CA LYS A 123 16.76 6.44 -10.61
C LYS A 123 17.58 5.83 -9.49
N ASP A 124 18.27 4.74 -9.81
CA ASP A 124 19.02 3.95 -8.85
C ASP A 124 18.12 3.55 -7.66
N ASN A 125 18.38 4.14 -6.50
CA ASN A 125 17.68 3.90 -5.25
C ASN A 125 16.70 5.00 -4.86
N TYR A 126 16.64 6.06 -5.65
CA TYR A 126 15.69 7.13 -5.42
C TYR A 126 14.43 6.87 -6.23
N ILE A 127 13.29 6.95 -5.56
CA ILE A 127 11.97 6.89 -6.16
C ILE A 127 11.18 8.14 -5.84
N GLU A 128 10.31 8.53 -6.76
CA GLU A 128 9.20 9.42 -6.51
C GLU A 128 7.91 8.71 -6.86
N PHE A 129 6.90 8.91 -6.03
CA PHE A 129 5.59 8.32 -6.25
C PHE A 129 4.49 9.29 -5.84
N ALA A 130 3.34 9.16 -6.48
CA ALA A 130 2.12 9.84 -6.09
C ALA A 130 1.29 8.93 -5.18
N LEU A 131 0.70 9.51 -4.15
CA LEU A 131 -0.40 8.92 -3.40
C LEU A 131 -1.65 9.69 -3.77
N THR A 132 -2.64 8.99 -4.31
CA THR A 132 -4.01 9.51 -4.42
C THR A 132 -4.86 8.83 -3.36
N TYR A 133 -5.63 9.58 -2.57
CA TYR A 133 -6.45 9.00 -1.52
C TYR A 133 -7.74 9.77 -1.27
N VAL A 134 -8.72 9.06 -0.72
CA VAL A 134 -10.04 9.59 -0.41
C VAL A 134 -10.19 9.82 1.09
N THR A 135 -10.63 11.00 1.46
CA THR A 135 -11.03 11.37 2.83
C THR A 135 -12.53 11.68 2.88
N ASN A 136 -13.07 11.86 4.08
CA ASN A 136 -14.39 12.47 4.28
C ASN A 136 -14.16 13.80 4.98
N ASP A 137 -14.36 14.90 4.26
CA ASP A 137 -14.18 16.24 4.77
C ASP A 137 -15.51 16.83 5.25
N ASP A 138 -15.40 17.84 6.11
CA ASP A 138 -16.58 18.54 6.59
C ASP A 138 -17.23 19.32 5.45
N LYS A 139 -18.49 18.99 5.14
CA LYS A 139 -19.29 19.66 4.12
C LYS A 139 -19.48 21.16 4.39
N SER A 140 -19.29 21.60 5.63
CA SER A 140 -19.38 23.00 6.01
C SER A 140 -18.21 23.86 5.50
N THR A 141 -17.06 23.24 5.19
CA THR A 141 -15.85 23.94 4.76
C THR A 141 -15.61 23.88 3.25
N ILE A 142 -16.29 22.99 2.53
CA ILE A 142 -16.17 22.82 1.08
C ILE A 142 -17.55 22.93 0.43
N ALA A 143 -17.80 24.02 -0.28
CA ALA A 143 -19.05 24.24 -1.00
C ALA A 143 -19.25 23.16 -2.10
N ASN A 144 -20.46 22.61 -2.17
CA ASN A 144 -20.96 21.72 -3.24
C ASN A 144 -20.46 20.25 -3.27
N LEU A 145 -20.01 19.67 -2.15
CA LEU A 145 -19.85 18.21 -2.07
C LEU A 145 -21.17 17.53 -1.65
N THR A 146 -21.80 16.79 -2.57
CA THR A 146 -23.05 16.03 -2.31
C THR A 146 -22.84 14.89 -1.29
N ASP A 147 -21.70 14.22 -1.32
CA ASP A 147 -21.38 13.05 -0.49
C ASP A 147 -20.38 13.34 0.64
N GLY A 148 -19.52 14.35 0.49
CA GLY A 148 -18.52 14.77 1.49
C GLY A 148 -17.14 14.13 1.25
N PHE A 149 -16.94 13.46 0.12
CA PHE A 149 -15.66 12.87 -0.21
C PHE A 149 -14.73 13.89 -0.86
N SER A 150 -13.49 13.94 -0.37
CA SER A 150 -12.41 14.69 -0.99
C SER A 150 -11.37 13.72 -1.53
N ILE A 151 -10.84 14.04 -2.71
CA ILE A 151 -9.70 13.32 -3.31
C ILE A 151 -8.48 14.21 -3.15
N HIS A 152 -7.46 13.68 -2.49
CA HIS A 152 -6.18 14.32 -2.31
C HIS A 152 -5.14 13.61 -3.19
N VAL A 153 -4.23 14.38 -3.76
CA VAL A 153 -3.08 13.88 -4.51
C VAL A 153 -1.84 14.51 -3.93
N GLU A 154 -0.92 13.67 -3.48
CA GLU A 154 0.33 14.08 -2.85
C GLU A 154 1.51 13.38 -3.51
N ARG A 155 2.66 14.06 -3.57
CA ARG A 155 3.90 13.52 -4.13
C ARG A 155 4.90 13.29 -3.02
N TYR A 156 5.52 12.11 -3.05
CA TYR A 156 6.51 11.66 -2.08
C TYR A 156 7.81 11.31 -2.80
N GLY A 157 8.93 11.54 -2.11
CA GLY A 157 10.26 11.09 -2.54
C GLY A 157 10.89 10.21 -1.46
N LEU A 158 11.48 9.09 -1.87
CA LEU A 158 12.08 8.12 -0.95
C LEU A 158 13.40 7.61 -1.50
N TYR A 159 14.41 7.49 -0.64
CA TYR A 159 15.67 6.83 -0.96
C TYR A 159 15.68 5.44 -0.32
N LEU A 160 15.63 4.39 -1.15
CA LEU A 160 15.66 2.98 -0.76
C LEU A 160 17.09 2.60 -0.36
N ARG A 161 17.39 2.70 0.93
CA ARG A 161 18.73 2.37 1.44
C ARG A 161 18.92 0.86 1.57
N ASP A 162 20.15 0.44 1.32
CA ASP A 162 20.63 -0.86 1.75
C ASP A 162 21.20 -0.72 3.17
N PRO A 163 20.53 -1.26 4.22
CA PRO A 163 21.03 -1.15 5.58
C PRO A 163 22.40 -1.82 5.78
N GLU A 164 22.78 -2.76 4.90
CA GLU A 164 24.05 -3.49 4.99
C GLU A 164 25.28 -2.67 4.56
N LYS A 165 25.10 -1.51 3.90
CA LYS A 165 26.21 -0.67 3.40
C LYS A 165 26.70 0.39 4.38
N PHE A 166 26.20 0.40 5.62
CA PHE A 166 26.53 1.41 6.63
C PHE A 166 27.01 0.82 7.97
N ASN A 167 27.37 -0.47 8.01
CA ASN A 167 28.08 -1.10 9.12
C ASN A 167 29.56 -1.26 8.80
#